data_AF-A0A3D2C3P8-F1
#
_entry.id   AF-A0A3D2C3P8-F1
#
_cell.length_a   1.000
_cell.length_b   1.000
_cell.length_c   1.000
_cell.angle_alpha   90.00
_cell.angle_beta   90.00
_cell.angle_gamma   90.00
#
_symmetry.space_group_name_H-M   'P 1'
#
loop_
_entity.id
_entity.type
_entity.pdbx_description
1 polymer ?
#
loop_
_entity_poly.entity_id
_entity_poly.type
_entity_poly.pdbx_seq_one_letter_code
_entity_poly.pdbx_strand_id
1 'polypeptide(L)'
;MSPVLFALALSTMPTSHASGLKPYFAPERSPLEHARAVSLDLRGQVLSPDEVAAILAAGELDDATLASWLASEDFADQVMRHHQTLFINSIDLYGERLRYLRAYYSYGANVYYTYYRQHQLRDGGACTNYDADVNALNQPQSWITRSDGSIDEGAVDVVPWWDPTRTLRVCARDAQLTEISSSGNDCRTLEGDNDTECGCGPNLEWCNFEWRSGHEDFNRAMSEAISRRVWDVIHEDREYTTLFTEPSIYVNGALVDYYKNRVGFSNVFERPVPVEDLPDLDRDDLDTWVELPADTHYAGALTEPGWLLRFTTNRGRANRFFTEFLCGEFLPPEGGIMEIAEENPTPDLSQKPVC
;
A
#
# COMPACT_ATOMS: atom_id res chain seq x y z
N MET A 1 -57.86 -5.92 -24.00
CA MET A 1 -57.16 -6.82 -23.05
C MET A 1 -56.24 -5.94 -22.22
N SER A 2 -56.63 -5.65 -20.98
CA SER A 2 -55.92 -4.73 -20.07
C SER A 2 -54.75 -5.42 -19.37
N PRO A 3 -53.67 -4.68 -19.06
CA PRO A 3 -52.80 -4.97 -17.93
C PRO A 3 -53.17 -4.02 -16.77
N VAL A 4 -53.85 -4.58 -15.77
CA VAL A 4 -54.04 -4.01 -14.44
C VAL A 4 -53.37 -5.00 -13.47
N LEU A 5 -52.82 -4.49 -12.37
CA LEU A 5 -52.21 -5.18 -11.23
C LEU A 5 -50.71 -5.50 -11.33
N PHE A 6 -49.87 -4.53 -10.96
CA PHE A 6 -48.72 -4.77 -10.06
C PHE A 6 -48.27 -3.44 -9.42
N ALA A 7 -49.15 -2.79 -8.67
CA ALA A 7 -48.83 -1.58 -7.93
C ALA A 7 -49.77 -1.46 -6.72
N LEU A 8 -49.55 -2.24 -5.66
CA LEU A 8 -50.13 -2.03 -4.32
C LEU A 8 -49.67 -3.15 -3.35
N ALA A 9 -48.44 -3.04 -2.83
CA ALA A 9 -48.01 -3.82 -1.67
C ALA A 9 -46.79 -3.20 -0.94
N LEU A 10 -46.73 -1.87 -0.83
CA LEU A 10 -45.66 -1.19 -0.07
C LEU A 10 -46.14 0.04 0.73
N SER A 11 -47.44 0.17 1.01
CA SER A 11 -48.01 1.32 1.72
C SER A 11 -48.46 1.03 3.16
N THR A 12 -47.97 -0.04 3.80
CA THR A 12 -48.30 -0.33 5.21
C THR A 12 -47.07 -0.71 6.03
N MET A 13 -45.95 -0.02 5.84
CA MET A 13 -44.99 0.05 6.94
C MET A 13 -45.55 1.03 7.97
N PRO A 14 -45.67 0.65 9.25
CA PRO A 14 -46.07 1.59 10.28
C PRO A 14 -45.07 2.74 10.27
N THR A 15 -45.57 3.97 10.11
CA THR A 15 -44.81 5.16 10.46
C THR A 15 -44.43 5.02 11.92
N SER A 16 -43.21 4.56 12.18
CA SER A 16 -42.63 4.60 13.52
C SER A 16 -42.65 6.06 13.95
N HIS A 17 -43.53 6.37 14.90
CA HIS A 17 -43.65 7.68 15.51
C HIS A 17 -42.35 8.00 16.26
N ALA A 18 -41.39 8.61 15.56
CA ALA A 18 -40.23 9.25 16.16
C ALA A 18 -40.61 10.54 16.92
N SER A 19 -41.90 10.88 17.02
CA SER A 19 -42.45 12.06 17.71
C SER A 19 -42.38 12.00 19.24
N GLY A 20 -41.76 10.97 19.82
CA GLY A 20 -41.59 10.81 21.26
C GLY A 20 -40.14 10.93 21.77
N LEU A 21 -39.14 11.06 20.90
CA LEU A 21 -37.76 11.26 21.35
C LEU A 21 -37.60 12.73 21.74
N LYS A 22 -37.70 13.01 23.05
CA LYS A 22 -37.12 14.24 23.58
C LYS A 22 -35.64 14.24 23.19
N PRO A 23 -35.11 15.34 22.62
CA PRO A 23 -33.68 15.43 22.38
C PRO A 23 -32.98 15.09 23.69
N TYR A 24 -32.12 14.07 23.65
CA TYR A 24 -31.26 13.76 24.77
C TYR A 24 -30.26 14.92 24.85
N PHE A 25 -30.60 15.93 25.63
CA PHE A 25 -29.63 16.93 26.03
C PHE A 25 -28.65 16.21 26.93
N ALA A 26 -27.45 15.96 26.43
CA ALA A 26 -26.37 15.52 27.28
C ALA A 26 -26.26 16.52 28.46
N PRO A 27 -26.10 16.04 29.70
CA PRO A 27 -25.90 16.93 30.83
C PRO A 27 -24.75 17.90 30.54
N GLU A 28 -24.88 19.16 31.00
CA GLU A 28 -23.80 20.14 30.91
C GLU A 28 -22.53 19.53 31.49
N ARG A 29 -21.49 19.43 30.65
CA ARG A 29 -20.19 18.94 31.07
C ARG A 29 -19.49 20.04 31.87
N SER A 30 -18.86 19.68 32.97
CA SER A 30 -17.93 20.59 33.64
C SER A 30 -16.78 20.99 32.71
N PRO A 31 -16.10 22.13 32.95
CA PRO A 31 -14.95 22.55 32.14
C PRO A 31 -13.89 21.45 31.97
N LEU A 32 -13.60 20.70 33.03
CA LEU A 32 -12.66 19.58 32.98
C LEU A 32 -13.16 18.40 32.16
N GLU A 33 -14.45 18.05 32.24
CA GLU A 33 -15.02 16.98 31.41
C GLU A 33 -15.04 17.37 29.93
N HIS A 34 -15.31 18.64 29.64
CA HIS A 34 -15.24 19.17 28.28
C HIS A 34 -13.81 19.14 27.75
N ALA A 35 -12.86 19.73 28.47
CA ALA A 35 -11.45 19.77 28.06
C ALA A 35 -10.85 18.36 27.93
N ARG A 36 -11.21 17.43 28.81
CA ARG A 36 -10.78 16.03 28.70
C ARG A 36 -11.32 15.38 27.43
N ALA A 37 -12.58 15.61 27.09
CA ALA A 37 -13.16 15.07 25.86
C ALA A 37 -12.44 15.64 24.63
N VAL A 38 -12.28 16.96 24.56
CA VAL A 38 -11.57 17.63 23.46
C VAL A 38 -10.13 17.13 23.33
N SER A 39 -9.41 16.98 24.45
CA SER A 39 -8.06 16.43 24.48
C SER A 39 -7.99 15.00 23.93
N LEU A 40 -8.93 14.13 24.31
CA LEU A 40 -8.99 12.76 23.79
C LEU A 40 -9.32 12.74 22.30
N ASP A 41 -10.24 13.59 21.86
CA ASP A 41 -10.66 13.65 20.45
C ASP A 41 -9.55 14.22 19.55
N LEU A 42 -8.87 15.29 19.99
CA LEU A 42 -7.84 15.96 19.19
C LEU A 42 -6.50 15.24 19.23
N ARG A 43 -6.01 14.84 20.40
CA ARG A 43 -4.64 14.32 20.57
C ARG A 43 -4.58 12.89 21.11
N GLY A 44 -5.72 12.26 21.40
CA GLY A 44 -5.75 10.90 21.96
C GLY A 44 -5.16 10.80 23.38
N GLN A 45 -4.93 11.92 24.06
CA GLN A 45 -4.26 11.98 25.37
C GLN A 45 -5.19 12.48 26.47
N VAL A 46 -4.92 12.02 27.70
CA VAL A 46 -5.53 12.58 28.91
C VAL A 46 -4.82 13.87 29.31
N LEU A 47 -5.54 14.77 29.99
CA LEU A 47 -4.97 16.00 30.52
C LEU A 47 -3.85 15.71 31.52
N SER A 48 -2.73 16.41 31.37
CA SER A 48 -1.66 16.44 32.36
C SER A 48 -2.10 17.20 33.63
N PRO A 49 -1.41 17.00 34.78
CA PRO A 49 -1.73 17.73 36.01
C PRO A 49 -1.69 19.25 35.85
N ASP A 50 -0.75 19.77 35.06
CA ASP A 50 -0.59 21.20 34.82
C ASP A 50 -1.73 21.77 33.98
N GLU A 51 -2.16 21.04 32.93
CA GLU A 51 -3.33 21.42 32.13
C GLU A 51 -4.62 21.40 32.98
N VAL A 52 -4.80 20.40 33.84
CA VAL A 52 -5.94 20.35 34.77
C VAL A 52 -5.96 21.57 35.69
N ALA A 53 -4.80 21.94 36.25
CA ALA A 53 -4.69 23.12 37.11
C ALA A 53 -4.98 24.42 36.34
N ALA A 54 -4.48 24.55 35.11
CA ALA A 54 -4.71 25.71 34.25
C ALA A 54 -6.20 25.86 33.89
N ILE A 55 -6.85 24.77 33.45
CA ILE A 55 -8.28 24.76 33.08
C ILE A 55 -9.15 25.06 34.31
N LEU A 56 -8.82 24.52 35.49
CA LEU A 56 -9.53 24.84 36.72
C LEU A 56 -9.38 26.31 37.13
N ALA A 57 -8.21 26.91 36.92
CA ALA A 57 -7.95 28.31 37.22
C ALA A 57 -8.67 29.25 36.25
N ALA A 58 -8.71 28.90 34.96
CA ALA A 58 -9.41 29.65 33.92
C ALA A 58 -10.94 29.49 34.01
N GLY A 59 -11.42 28.34 34.46
CA GLY A 59 -12.83 27.99 34.50
C GLY A 59 -13.39 27.47 33.16
N GLU A 60 -12.57 27.41 32.11
CA GLU A 60 -12.90 26.90 30.78
C GLU A 60 -11.64 26.44 30.03
N LEU A 61 -11.81 25.79 28.88
CA LEU A 61 -10.73 25.52 27.94
C LEU A 61 -10.49 26.78 27.11
N ASP A 62 -9.35 27.44 27.30
CA ASP A 62 -9.02 28.65 26.55
C ASP A 62 -8.53 28.35 25.12
N ASP A 63 -8.69 29.35 24.24
CA ASP A 63 -8.30 29.26 22.83
C ASP A 63 -6.80 29.03 22.64
N ALA A 64 -5.96 29.51 23.57
CA ALA A 64 -4.51 29.35 23.48
C ALA A 64 -4.09 27.89 23.69
N THR A 65 -4.71 27.21 24.66
CA THR A 65 -4.53 25.80 24.94
C THR A 65 -5.04 24.97 23.76
N LEU A 66 -6.24 25.28 23.25
CA LEU A 66 -6.79 24.60 22.07
C LEU A 66 -5.90 24.75 20.84
N ALA A 67 -5.42 25.97 20.55
CA ALA A 67 -4.48 26.21 19.45
C ALA A 67 -3.16 25.44 19.64
N SER A 68 -2.65 25.36 20.88
CA SER A 68 -1.45 24.57 21.17
C SER A 68 -1.65 23.07 20.93
N TRP A 69 -2.84 22.53 21.22
CA TRP A 69 -3.18 21.15 20.93
C TRP A 69 -3.29 20.89 19.43
N LEU A 70 -3.95 21.78 18.69
CA LEU A 70 -4.06 21.68 17.23
C LEU A 70 -2.71 21.80 16.52
N ALA A 71 -1.74 22.49 17.12
CA ALA A 71 -0.38 22.59 16.58
C ALA A 71 0.56 21.45 17.03
N SER A 72 0.07 20.49 17.82
CA SER A 72 0.90 19.41 18.38
C SER A 72 1.07 18.23 17.41
N GLU A 73 2.19 17.52 17.52
CA GLU A 73 2.41 16.26 16.79
C GLU A 73 1.34 15.21 17.14
N ASP A 74 0.87 15.19 18.39
CA ASP A 74 -0.19 14.27 18.82
C ASP A 74 -1.52 14.49 18.08
N PHE A 75 -1.82 15.74 17.69
CA PHE A 75 -2.98 16.04 16.85
C PHE A 75 -2.79 15.51 15.43
N ALA A 76 -1.63 15.76 14.82
CA ALA A 76 -1.30 15.23 13.49
C ALA A 76 -1.41 13.69 13.47
N ASP A 77 -0.86 13.02 14.48
CA ASP A 77 -0.95 11.58 14.68
C ASP A 77 -2.40 11.07 14.79
N GLN A 78 -3.25 11.80 15.50
CA GLN A 78 -4.66 11.44 15.64
C GLN A 78 -5.42 11.62 14.32
N VAL A 79 -5.15 12.69 13.58
CA VAL A 79 -5.71 12.92 12.24
C VAL A 79 -5.25 11.83 11.27
N MET A 80 -3.97 11.44 11.31
CA MET A 80 -3.45 10.33 10.51
C MET A 80 -4.18 9.02 10.83
N ARG A 81 -4.30 8.66 12.11
CA ARG A 81 -5.03 7.46 12.54
C ARG A 81 -6.48 7.48 12.07
N HIS A 82 -7.15 8.62 12.17
CA HIS A 82 -8.52 8.77 11.65
C HIS A 82 -8.55 8.51 10.13
N HIS A 83 -7.66 9.12 9.36
CA HIS A 83 -7.60 8.91 7.91
C HIS A 83 -7.21 7.49 7.51
N GLN A 84 -6.38 6.78 8.28
CA GLN A 84 -6.11 5.36 8.05
C GLN A 84 -7.40 4.53 8.09
N THR A 85 -8.36 4.89 8.96
CA THR A 85 -9.69 4.25 8.96
C THR A 85 -10.51 4.63 7.74
N LEU A 86 -10.43 5.88 7.26
CA LEU A 86 -11.14 6.34 6.06
C LEU A 86 -10.60 5.65 4.80
N PHE A 87 -9.28 5.57 4.64
CA PHE A 87 -8.66 4.92 3.48
C PHE A 87 -8.68 3.39 3.58
N ILE A 88 -8.80 2.81 4.78
CA ILE A 88 -8.64 1.37 5.03
C ILE A 88 -7.35 0.87 4.36
N ASN A 89 -6.27 1.61 4.54
CA ASN A 89 -5.01 1.45 3.83
C ASN A 89 -4.20 0.23 4.30
N SER A 90 -4.79 -0.73 5.01
CA SER A 90 -4.13 -1.99 5.34
C SER A 90 -3.97 -2.83 4.07
N ILE A 91 -2.80 -2.79 3.46
CA ILE A 91 -2.51 -3.58 2.28
C ILE A 91 -1.97 -4.92 2.76
N ASP A 92 -2.80 -5.93 2.60
CA ASP A 92 -2.40 -7.31 2.75
C ASP A 92 -2.33 -7.91 1.34
N LEU A 93 -1.14 -7.90 0.75
CA LEU A 93 -0.89 -8.56 -0.54
C LEU A 93 -0.74 -10.09 -0.37
N TYR A 94 -1.29 -10.71 0.69
CA TYR A 94 -0.94 -12.09 1.05
C TYR A 94 -1.34 -13.15 0.02
N GLY A 95 -2.24 -12.82 -0.90
CA GLY A 95 -2.74 -13.73 -1.94
C GLY A 95 -2.35 -13.39 -3.39
N GLU A 96 -1.71 -12.25 -3.66
CA GLU A 96 -1.40 -11.84 -5.03
C GLU A 96 -0.22 -12.63 -5.61
N ARG A 97 -0.30 -13.01 -6.89
CA ARG A 97 0.79 -13.73 -7.61
C ARG A 97 2.12 -12.96 -7.58
N LEU A 98 2.05 -11.65 -7.36
CA LEU A 98 3.19 -10.76 -7.13
C LEU A 98 4.11 -11.23 -5.99
N ARG A 99 3.58 -11.97 -5.00
CA ARG A 99 4.34 -12.54 -3.88
C ARG A 99 5.37 -13.59 -4.26
N TYR A 100 5.18 -14.21 -5.40
CA TYR A 100 5.74 -15.52 -5.69
C TYR A 100 6.73 -15.51 -6.85
N LEU A 101 6.70 -14.42 -7.63
CA LEU A 101 7.65 -14.22 -8.70
C LEU A 101 9.01 -14.03 -8.06
N ARG A 102 9.80 -15.09 -8.21
CA ARG A 102 11.18 -15.18 -7.76
C ARG A 102 11.44 -14.92 -6.27
N ALA A 103 10.50 -15.30 -5.40
CA ALA A 103 10.75 -15.35 -3.95
C ALA A 103 11.65 -16.54 -3.60
N TYR A 104 12.67 -16.30 -2.79
CA TYR A 104 13.59 -17.35 -2.37
C TYR A 104 13.00 -18.27 -1.30
N TYR A 105 13.27 -19.55 -1.49
CA TYR A 105 13.10 -20.59 -0.49
C TYR A 105 14.44 -21.28 -0.30
N SER A 106 14.75 -21.62 0.94
CA SER A 106 15.82 -22.57 1.24
C SER A 106 15.17 -23.89 1.65
N TYR A 107 15.42 -24.95 0.91
CA TYR A 107 15.21 -26.31 1.41
C TYR A 107 16.51 -26.78 2.07
N GLY A 108 16.47 -27.85 2.87
CA GLY A 108 17.62 -28.33 3.64
C GLY A 108 18.96 -28.32 2.89
N ALA A 109 20.07 -28.18 3.64
CA ALA A 109 21.43 -27.87 3.17
C ALA A 109 21.72 -26.41 2.77
N ASN A 110 20.82 -25.46 3.10
CA ASN A 110 21.02 -24.01 2.90
C ASN A 110 21.26 -23.59 1.44
N VAL A 111 20.65 -24.32 0.48
CA VAL A 111 20.64 -23.93 -0.94
C VAL A 111 19.35 -23.17 -1.25
N TYR A 112 19.52 -21.97 -1.79
CA TYR A 112 18.46 -21.03 -2.12
C TYR A 112 18.00 -21.21 -3.56
N TYR A 113 16.70 -21.13 -3.78
CA TYR A 113 16.10 -21.23 -5.12
C TYR A 113 14.76 -20.51 -5.15
N THR A 114 14.24 -20.28 -6.35
CA THR A 114 12.90 -19.68 -6.50
C THR A 114 11.83 -20.78 -6.67
N TYR A 115 10.82 -20.77 -5.81
CA TYR A 115 9.89 -21.91 -5.69
C TYR A 115 9.04 -22.16 -6.95
N TYR A 116 8.55 -21.12 -7.61
CA TYR A 116 7.72 -21.29 -8.80
C TYR A 116 8.55 -21.78 -10.00
N ARG A 117 9.77 -21.26 -10.17
CA ARG A 117 10.66 -21.70 -11.26
C ARG A 117 11.17 -23.12 -11.04
N GLN A 118 11.26 -23.60 -9.79
CA GLN A 118 11.50 -25.02 -9.51
C GLN A 118 10.49 -25.92 -10.24
N HIS A 119 9.21 -25.58 -10.17
CA HIS A 119 8.17 -26.37 -10.82
C HIS A 119 8.19 -26.22 -12.34
N GLN A 120 8.49 -25.02 -12.85
CA GLN A 120 8.43 -24.74 -14.29
C GLN A 120 9.68 -25.20 -15.06
N LEU A 121 10.87 -25.07 -14.46
CA LEU A 121 12.14 -25.25 -15.16
C LEU A 121 12.92 -26.50 -14.74
N ARG A 122 12.50 -27.15 -13.64
CA ARG A 122 13.18 -28.33 -13.07
C ARG A 122 12.25 -29.51 -12.85
N ASP A 123 11.03 -29.47 -13.40
CA ASP A 123 9.99 -30.48 -13.21
C ASP A 123 9.73 -30.81 -11.73
N GLY A 124 9.83 -29.80 -10.86
CA GLY A 124 9.53 -29.91 -9.43
C GLY A 124 10.69 -30.33 -8.54
N GLY A 125 11.90 -30.56 -9.06
CA GLY A 125 13.09 -30.82 -8.24
C GLY A 125 13.83 -29.53 -7.83
N ALA A 126 14.11 -29.33 -6.53
CA ALA A 126 15.05 -28.29 -6.08
C ALA A 126 16.48 -28.74 -6.40
N CYS A 127 17.42 -27.85 -6.75
CA CYS A 127 18.80 -28.30 -7.00
C CYS A 127 19.47 -28.81 -5.70
N THR A 128 20.58 -29.54 -5.82
CA THR A 128 21.41 -29.93 -4.67
C THR A 128 22.66 -29.06 -4.52
N ASN A 129 23.44 -29.28 -3.46
CA ASN A 129 24.56 -28.44 -3.07
C ASN A 129 25.87 -28.71 -3.85
N TYR A 130 25.91 -29.56 -4.87
CA TYR A 130 27.14 -29.73 -5.65
C TYR A 130 27.42 -28.50 -6.52
N ASP A 131 28.69 -28.25 -6.84
CA ASP A 131 29.08 -27.11 -7.67
C ASP A 131 28.55 -27.26 -9.10
N ALA A 132 27.75 -26.28 -9.53
CA ALA A 132 27.27 -26.22 -10.90
C ALA A 132 28.41 -25.89 -11.87
N ASP A 133 28.39 -26.54 -13.04
CA ASP A 133 29.20 -26.13 -14.19
C ASP A 133 28.46 -25.01 -14.92
N VAL A 134 28.97 -23.78 -14.84
CA VAL A 134 28.31 -22.59 -15.38
C VAL A 134 29.23 -21.78 -16.30
N ASN A 135 28.63 -21.05 -17.24
CA ASN A 135 29.35 -20.07 -18.04
C ASN A 135 29.49 -18.72 -17.31
N ALA A 136 30.03 -17.70 -18.00
CA ALA A 136 30.25 -16.36 -17.45
C ALA A 136 28.97 -15.62 -17.02
N LEU A 137 27.79 -16.06 -17.48
CA LEU A 137 26.48 -15.51 -17.10
C LEU A 137 25.78 -16.38 -16.05
N ASN A 138 26.52 -17.28 -15.38
CA ASN A 138 26.00 -18.29 -14.46
C ASN A 138 24.97 -19.25 -15.08
N GLN A 139 24.92 -19.38 -16.40
CA GLN A 139 24.01 -20.32 -17.06
C GLN A 139 24.56 -21.74 -16.93
N PRO A 140 23.78 -22.72 -16.44
CA PRO A 140 24.26 -24.08 -16.28
C PRO A 140 24.56 -24.72 -17.63
N GLN A 141 25.75 -25.32 -17.74
CA GLN A 141 26.24 -26.03 -18.93
C GLN A 141 25.99 -27.53 -18.85
N SER A 142 25.73 -28.06 -17.66
CA SER A 142 25.38 -29.45 -17.43
C SER A 142 24.40 -29.61 -16.26
N TRP A 143 23.78 -30.79 -16.17
CA TRP A 143 22.85 -31.15 -15.10
C TRP A 143 22.76 -32.66 -14.90
N ILE A 144 22.27 -33.07 -13.74
CA ILE A 144 21.96 -34.46 -13.41
C ILE A 144 20.44 -34.66 -13.55
N THR A 145 20.04 -35.69 -14.27
CA THR A 145 18.65 -36.17 -14.25
C THR A 145 18.47 -37.11 -13.07
N ARG A 146 17.55 -36.79 -12.18
CA ARG A 146 17.24 -37.60 -10.99
C ARG A 146 16.33 -38.77 -11.32
N SER A 147 16.17 -39.68 -10.36
CA SER A 147 15.33 -40.87 -10.50
C SER A 147 13.84 -40.55 -10.70
N ASP A 148 13.38 -39.37 -10.29
CA ASP A 148 12.02 -38.87 -10.50
C ASP A 148 11.84 -38.09 -11.82
N GLY A 149 12.90 -38.00 -12.63
CA GLY A 149 12.92 -37.25 -13.89
C GLY A 149 13.24 -35.77 -13.74
N SER A 150 13.28 -35.23 -12.51
CA SER A 150 13.63 -33.82 -12.29
C SER A 150 15.09 -33.55 -12.66
N ILE A 151 15.35 -32.29 -13.01
CA ILE A 151 16.68 -31.81 -13.37
C ILE A 151 17.30 -31.12 -12.15
N ASP A 152 18.56 -31.45 -11.89
CA ASP A 152 19.40 -30.80 -10.90
C ASP A 152 20.59 -30.17 -11.62
N GLU A 153 20.68 -28.84 -11.62
CA GLU A 153 21.79 -28.12 -12.22
C GLU A 153 22.94 -27.83 -11.24
N GLY A 154 22.79 -28.22 -9.96
CA GLY A 154 23.70 -27.82 -8.89
C GLY A 154 23.51 -26.37 -8.45
N ALA A 155 24.47 -25.86 -7.69
CA ALA A 155 24.43 -24.52 -7.13
C ALA A 155 25.75 -23.76 -7.31
N VAL A 156 25.65 -22.44 -7.25
CA VAL A 156 26.76 -21.50 -7.28
C VAL A 156 26.73 -20.60 -6.05
N ASP A 157 27.89 -20.08 -5.70
CA ASP A 157 28.05 -19.15 -4.58
C ASP A 157 27.80 -17.72 -5.09
N VAL A 158 26.85 -17.03 -4.47
CA VAL A 158 26.48 -15.65 -4.81
C VAL A 158 26.50 -14.78 -3.56
N VAL A 159 27.09 -13.60 -3.68
CA VAL A 159 26.97 -12.55 -2.66
C VAL A 159 25.72 -11.73 -2.99
N PRO A 160 24.69 -11.73 -2.14
CA PRO A 160 23.46 -11.02 -2.42
C PRO A 160 23.62 -9.52 -2.18
N TRP A 161 22.82 -8.71 -2.88
CA TRP A 161 22.87 -7.25 -2.77
C TRP A 161 22.48 -6.73 -1.38
N TRP A 162 21.56 -7.41 -0.69
CA TRP A 162 21.05 -7.00 0.63
C TRP A 162 21.97 -7.38 1.79
N ASP A 163 22.94 -8.28 1.57
CA ASP A 163 23.89 -8.69 2.60
C ASP A 163 25.25 -9.00 1.93
N PRO A 164 26.05 -7.98 1.61
CA PRO A 164 27.32 -8.15 0.92
C PRO A 164 28.37 -8.87 1.78
N THR A 165 28.08 -9.10 3.07
CA THR A 165 28.99 -9.80 3.99
C THR A 165 28.81 -11.31 3.97
N ARG A 166 27.75 -11.80 3.32
CA ARG A 166 27.37 -13.20 3.28
C ARG A 166 27.46 -13.76 1.87
N THR A 167 27.88 -15.02 1.77
CA THR A 167 27.77 -15.81 0.54
C THR A 167 26.62 -16.79 0.69
N LEU A 168 25.71 -16.78 -0.26
CA LEU A 168 24.59 -17.71 -0.37
C LEU A 168 24.89 -18.75 -1.43
N ARG A 169 24.44 -19.97 -1.15
CA ARG A 169 24.45 -21.04 -2.14
C ARG A 169 23.14 -21.00 -2.90
N VAL A 170 23.16 -20.76 -4.21
CA VAL A 170 21.96 -20.53 -5.02
C VAL A 170 21.92 -21.50 -6.20
N CYS A 171 20.77 -22.10 -6.49
CA CYS A 171 20.63 -22.95 -7.67
C CYS A 171 21.04 -22.21 -8.94
N ALA A 172 21.84 -22.84 -9.81
CA ALA A 172 22.47 -22.13 -10.92
C ALA A 172 21.46 -21.46 -11.88
N ARG A 173 20.29 -22.07 -12.13
CA ARG A 173 19.25 -21.42 -12.96
C ARG A 173 18.65 -20.17 -12.32
N ASP A 174 18.65 -20.07 -11.00
CA ASP A 174 18.19 -18.89 -10.28
C ASP A 174 19.31 -17.84 -10.15
N ALA A 175 20.57 -18.22 -10.28
CA ALA A 175 21.73 -17.32 -10.17
C ALA A 175 22.17 -16.69 -11.51
N GLN A 176 21.40 -16.92 -12.59
CA GLN A 176 21.75 -16.42 -13.93
C GLN A 176 21.75 -14.90 -14.01
N LEU A 177 22.70 -14.37 -14.78
CA LEU A 177 22.99 -12.94 -14.94
C LEU A 177 22.48 -12.36 -16.26
N THR A 178 21.80 -13.17 -17.07
CA THR A 178 21.27 -12.78 -18.38
C THR A 178 20.31 -11.61 -18.23
N GLU A 179 20.56 -10.49 -18.92
CA GLU A 179 19.63 -9.35 -18.96
C GLU A 179 18.57 -9.53 -20.04
N ILE A 180 18.99 -9.93 -21.25
CA ILE A 180 18.11 -10.23 -22.39
C ILE A 180 18.37 -11.66 -22.83
N SER A 181 17.36 -12.50 -22.83
CA SER A 181 17.50 -13.90 -23.25
C SER A 181 17.70 -14.02 -24.76
N SER A 182 18.14 -15.19 -25.22
CA SER A 182 18.23 -15.53 -26.65
C SER A 182 16.87 -15.46 -27.37
N SER A 183 15.77 -15.54 -26.62
CA SER A 183 14.40 -15.37 -27.14
C SER A 183 13.97 -13.90 -27.23
N GLY A 184 14.81 -12.96 -26.77
CA GLY A 184 14.55 -11.53 -26.77
C GLY A 184 13.78 -11.01 -25.56
N ASN A 185 13.53 -11.84 -24.55
CA ASN A 185 12.80 -11.44 -23.34
C ASN A 185 13.70 -10.63 -22.41
N ASP A 186 13.17 -9.56 -21.81
CA ASP A 186 13.87 -8.85 -20.75
C ASP A 186 13.71 -9.61 -19.42
N CYS A 187 14.83 -10.13 -18.90
CA CYS A 187 14.89 -10.92 -17.69
C CYS A 187 14.56 -10.15 -16.41
N ARG A 188 14.44 -8.83 -16.48
CA ARG A 188 13.98 -7.92 -15.40
C ARG A 188 12.47 -7.73 -15.38
N THR A 189 11.76 -8.37 -16.32
CA THR A 189 10.30 -8.24 -16.44
C THR A 189 9.61 -9.59 -16.27
N LEU A 190 8.27 -9.55 -16.20
CA LEU A 190 7.42 -10.73 -16.15
C LEU A 190 7.66 -11.70 -17.33
N GLU A 191 8.09 -11.20 -18.49
CA GLU A 191 8.40 -12.02 -19.67
C GLU A 191 9.53 -13.02 -19.38
N GLY A 192 10.53 -12.59 -18.60
CA GLY A 192 11.65 -13.43 -18.19
C GLY A 192 11.34 -14.45 -17.09
N ASP A 193 10.12 -14.47 -16.54
CA ASP A 193 9.81 -15.36 -15.41
C ASP A 193 9.77 -16.85 -15.80
N ASN A 194 9.37 -17.17 -17.03
CA ASN A 194 9.34 -18.54 -17.55
C ASN A 194 10.51 -18.86 -18.50
N ASP A 195 11.38 -17.89 -18.75
CA ASP A 195 12.51 -18.06 -19.65
C ASP A 195 13.65 -18.81 -18.94
N THR A 196 14.16 -19.87 -19.57
CA THR A 196 15.19 -20.76 -19.00
C THR A 196 16.55 -20.09 -18.85
N GLU A 197 16.81 -19.00 -19.58
CA GLU A 197 18.07 -18.23 -19.53
C GLU A 197 18.02 -17.08 -18.52
N CYS A 198 16.84 -16.72 -18.03
CA CYS A 198 16.71 -15.68 -17.03
C CYS A 198 16.95 -16.23 -15.62
N GLY A 199 17.48 -15.39 -14.73
CA GLY A 199 17.69 -15.72 -13.32
C GLY A 199 17.35 -14.53 -12.46
N CYS A 200 17.95 -14.46 -11.28
CA CYS A 200 17.78 -13.37 -10.32
C CYS A 200 18.69 -12.16 -10.58
N GLY A 201 19.47 -12.21 -11.65
CA GLY A 201 20.35 -11.12 -12.04
C GLY A 201 21.58 -10.99 -11.15
N PRO A 202 22.40 -9.95 -11.40
CA PRO A 202 23.54 -9.60 -10.57
C PRO A 202 23.15 -9.54 -9.10
N ASN A 203 23.95 -10.20 -8.24
CA ASN A 203 23.78 -10.19 -6.78
C ASN A 203 22.35 -10.48 -6.30
N LEU A 204 21.55 -11.20 -7.11
CA LEU A 204 20.16 -11.57 -6.83
C LEU A 204 19.18 -10.37 -6.77
N GLU A 205 19.50 -9.25 -7.41
CA GLU A 205 18.74 -7.99 -7.40
C GLU A 205 17.29 -8.12 -7.87
N TRP A 206 16.99 -9.03 -8.78
CA TRP A 206 15.65 -9.18 -9.35
C TRP A 206 14.75 -10.12 -8.56
N CYS A 207 15.24 -10.63 -7.42
CA CYS A 207 14.56 -11.63 -6.62
C CYS A 207 14.30 -11.13 -5.20
N ASN A 208 13.19 -11.59 -4.63
CA ASN A 208 12.82 -11.20 -3.27
C ASN A 208 13.55 -12.10 -2.27
N PHE A 209 14.40 -11.48 -1.46
CA PHE A 209 14.96 -12.11 -0.27
C PHE A 209 13.95 -12.06 0.88
N GLU A 210 13.87 -13.18 1.59
CA GLU A 210 13.00 -13.38 2.76
C GLU A 210 11.53 -13.05 2.51
N TRP A 211 10.75 -14.11 2.38
CA TRP A 211 9.28 -14.09 2.30
C TRP A 211 8.58 -13.11 3.26
N ARG A 212 9.17 -12.80 4.44
CA ARG A 212 8.54 -11.93 5.45
C ARG A 212 9.06 -10.49 5.41
N SER A 213 10.34 -10.26 5.66
CA SER A 213 10.87 -8.91 5.91
C SER A 213 10.66 -7.96 4.73
N GLY A 214 11.14 -8.31 3.53
CA GLY A 214 11.03 -7.40 2.38
C GLY A 214 9.61 -7.13 1.90
N HIS A 215 8.69 -8.06 2.14
CA HIS A 215 7.29 -7.88 1.79
C HIS A 215 6.53 -7.08 2.84
N GLU A 216 6.81 -7.33 4.12
CA GLU A 216 6.25 -6.55 5.22
C GLU A 216 6.70 -5.09 5.12
N ASP A 217 7.96 -4.83 4.80
CA ASP A 217 8.50 -3.48 4.60
C ASP A 217 7.83 -2.76 3.42
N PHE A 218 7.71 -3.42 2.27
CA PHE A 218 7.02 -2.86 1.11
C PHE A 218 5.54 -2.58 1.41
N ASN A 219 4.80 -3.56 1.96
CA ASN A 219 3.38 -3.37 2.28
C ASN A 219 3.19 -2.25 3.31
N ARG A 220 4.04 -2.21 4.34
CA ARG A 220 4.03 -1.14 5.34
C ARG A 220 4.28 0.21 4.69
N ALA A 221 5.30 0.33 3.85
CA ALA A 221 5.61 1.59 3.16
C ALA A 221 4.46 2.02 2.24
N MET A 222 3.87 1.11 1.48
CA MET A 222 2.71 1.40 0.64
C MET A 222 1.49 1.88 1.45
N SER A 223 1.25 1.27 2.61
CA SER A 223 0.22 1.73 3.54
C SER A 223 0.55 3.12 4.10
N GLU A 224 1.80 3.34 4.49
CA GLU A 224 2.26 4.56 5.16
C GLU A 224 2.36 5.77 4.22
N ALA A 225 2.60 5.59 2.92
CA ALA A 225 2.68 6.69 1.95
C ALA A 225 1.45 7.61 1.97
N ILE A 226 0.23 7.05 2.06
CA ILE A 226 -1.01 7.83 2.20
C ILE A 226 -1.03 8.58 3.54
N SER A 227 -0.56 7.93 4.61
CA SER A 227 -0.48 8.55 5.93
C SER A 227 0.51 9.72 5.95
N ARG A 228 1.63 9.64 5.21
CA ARG A 228 2.57 10.75 5.04
C ARG A 228 1.93 11.96 4.37
N ARG A 229 1.18 11.75 3.29
CA ARG A 229 0.41 12.83 2.65
C ARG A 229 -0.54 13.53 3.63
N VAL A 230 -1.25 12.76 4.48
CA VAL A 230 -2.14 13.33 5.50
C VAL A 230 -1.34 14.13 6.52
N TRP A 231 -0.19 13.62 6.96
CA TRP A 231 0.69 14.33 7.89
C TRP A 231 1.16 15.66 7.29
N ASP A 232 1.63 15.67 6.04
CA ASP A 232 2.11 16.87 5.35
C ASP A 232 0.99 17.92 5.20
N VAL A 233 -0.25 17.51 4.89
CA VAL A 233 -1.39 18.42 4.83
C VAL A 233 -1.62 19.14 6.16
N ILE A 234 -1.48 18.44 7.29
CA ILE A 234 -1.67 19.01 8.62
C ILE A 234 -0.45 19.83 9.06
N HIS A 235 0.76 19.30 8.86
CA HIS A 235 1.98 19.90 9.37
C HIS A 235 2.40 21.14 8.59
N GLU A 236 2.17 21.16 7.28
CA GLU A 236 2.49 22.31 6.42
C GLU A 236 1.30 23.26 6.20
N ASP A 237 0.17 23.05 6.91
CA ASP A 237 -1.06 23.85 6.80
C ASP A 237 -1.55 23.95 5.34
N ARG A 238 -1.59 22.81 4.64
CA ARG A 238 -1.97 22.72 3.23
C ARG A 238 -3.49 22.66 3.10
N GLU A 239 -4.00 23.08 1.95
CA GLU A 239 -5.42 22.91 1.64
C GLU A 239 -5.79 21.42 1.66
N TYR A 240 -6.85 21.04 2.38
CA TYR A 240 -7.27 19.64 2.49
C TYR A 240 -7.54 18.97 1.14
N THR A 241 -7.90 19.75 0.11
CA THR A 241 -8.13 19.27 -1.26
C THR A 241 -6.86 18.69 -1.89
N THR A 242 -5.66 19.14 -1.51
CA THR A 242 -4.39 18.62 -2.06
C THR A 242 -4.19 17.14 -1.74
N LEU A 243 -4.83 16.63 -0.66
CA LEU A 243 -4.88 15.21 -0.34
C LEU A 243 -5.38 14.36 -1.52
N PHE A 244 -6.25 14.91 -2.37
CA PHE A 244 -6.89 14.20 -3.48
C PHE A 244 -6.52 14.71 -4.87
N THR A 245 -5.89 15.88 -4.97
CA THR A 245 -5.66 16.54 -6.26
C THR A 245 -4.19 16.67 -6.62
N GLU A 246 -3.28 16.58 -5.66
CA GLU A 246 -1.87 16.77 -5.95
C GLU A 246 -1.25 15.57 -6.65
N PRO A 247 -0.58 15.78 -7.80
CA PRO A 247 0.13 14.72 -8.52
C PRO A 247 1.50 14.51 -7.89
N SER A 248 1.53 13.99 -6.68
CA SER A 248 2.77 13.56 -6.02
C SER A 248 2.62 12.15 -5.47
N ILE A 249 3.73 11.58 -5.05
CA ILE A 249 3.77 10.32 -4.30
C ILE A 249 4.84 10.39 -3.22
N TYR A 250 4.66 9.62 -2.15
CA TYR A 250 5.67 9.50 -1.10
C TYR A 250 6.40 8.16 -1.24
N VAL A 251 7.73 8.21 -1.28
CA VAL A 251 8.58 7.02 -1.33
C VAL A 251 9.57 7.00 -0.18
N ASN A 252 9.92 5.80 0.27
CA ASN A 252 11.03 5.53 1.19
C ASN A 252 11.96 4.47 0.59
N GLY A 253 12.96 4.01 1.34
CA GLY A 253 13.92 3.00 0.91
C GLY A 253 13.29 1.73 0.31
N ALA A 254 12.28 1.17 0.99
CA ALA A 254 11.61 -0.06 0.54
C ALA A 254 10.86 0.12 -0.79
N LEU A 255 10.19 1.27 -0.97
CA LEU A 255 9.48 1.60 -2.21
C LEU A 255 10.45 1.86 -3.35
N VAL A 256 11.51 2.63 -3.10
CA VAL A 256 12.56 2.91 -4.10
C VAL A 256 13.19 1.61 -4.60
N ASP A 257 13.59 0.72 -3.70
CA ASP A 257 14.18 -0.57 -4.08
C ASP A 257 13.19 -1.42 -4.89
N TYR A 258 11.91 -1.46 -4.49
CA TYR A 258 10.89 -2.16 -5.27
C TYR A 258 10.73 -1.57 -6.68
N TYR A 259 10.62 -0.25 -6.80
CA TYR A 259 10.43 0.43 -8.08
C TYR A 259 11.65 0.34 -9.00
N LYS A 260 12.87 0.33 -8.45
CA LYS A 260 14.10 0.13 -9.22
C LYS A 260 14.20 -1.30 -9.75
N ASN A 261 14.00 -2.29 -8.87
CA ASN A 261 14.45 -3.65 -9.15
C ASN A 261 13.34 -4.67 -9.45
N ARG A 262 12.10 -4.39 -9.02
CA ARG A 262 11.05 -5.43 -8.92
C ARG A 262 9.72 -5.07 -9.58
N VAL A 263 9.45 -3.79 -9.85
CA VAL A 263 8.20 -3.36 -10.50
C VAL A 263 7.97 -4.01 -11.88
N GLY A 264 9.04 -4.35 -12.61
CA GLY A 264 8.93 -5.03 -13.91
C GLY A 264 8.31 -6.43 -13.86
N PHE A 265 8.29 -7.06 -12.68
CA PHE A 265 7.60 -8.33 -12.44
C PHE A 265 6.14 -8.16 -12.02
N SER A 266 5.66 -6.92 -11.96
CA SER A 266 4.27 -6.60 -11.67
C SER A 266 3.51 -6.25 -12.94
N ASN A 267 2.30 -6.78 -13.07
CA ASN A 267 1.31 -6.32 -14.03
C ASN A 267 0.23 -5.45 -13.38
N VAL A 268 0.39 -5.15 -12.08
CA VAL A 268 -0.55 -4.35 -11.28
C VAL A 268 0.05 -2.99 -10.92
N PHE A 269 1.38 -2.95 -10.76
CA PHE A 269 2.11 -1.75 -10.38
C PHE A 269 2.90 -1.25 -11.57
N GLU A 270 2.82 0.05 -11.78
CA GLU A 270 3.68 0.77 -12.69
C GLU A 270 4.60 1.66 -11.87
N ARG A 271 5.74 2.00 -12.47
CA ARG A 271 6.67 2.92 -11.83
C ARG A 271 6.07 4.33 -11.90
N PRO A 272 5.99 5.06 -10.79
CA PRO A 272 5.35 6.38 -10.76
C PRO A 272 6.16 7.48 -11.44
N VAL A 273 7.47 7.32 -11.51
CA VAL A 273 8.42 8.21 -12.19
C VAL A 273 9.49 7.38 -12.90
N PRO A 274 10.24 7.93 -13.86
CA PRO A 274 11.43 7.27 -14.42
C PRO A 274 12.43 6.82 -13.34
N VAL A 275 13.28 5.81 -13.64
CA VAL A 275 14.24 5.26 -12.63
C VAL A 275 15.22 6.33 -12.17
N GLU A 276 15.67 7.15 -13.11
CA GLU A 276 16.60 8.25 -12.92
C GLU A 276 16.08 9.35 -11.99
N ASP A 277 14.76 9.43 -11.85
CA ASP A 277 14.09 10.42 -10.98
C ASP A 277 13.79 9.86 -9.59
N LEU A 278 13.97 8.55 -9.35
CA LEU A 278 13.85 7.97 -8.02
C LEU A 278 15.04 8.39 -7.14
N PRO A 279 14.81 8.74 -5.86
CA PRO A 279 15.87 9.16 -4.98
C PRO A 279 16.85 8.02 -4.72
N ASP A 280 18.07 8.39 -4.32
CA ASP A 280 19.10 7.44 -3.91
C ASP A 280 18.94 7.14 -2.42
N LEU A 281 18.03 6.21 -2.12
CA LEU A 281 17.78 5.69 -0.78
C LEU A 281 18.22 4.23 -0.71
N ASP A 282 18.86 3.86 0.40
CA ASP A 282 19.10 2.46 0.71
C ASP A 282 17.76 1.80 1.05
N ARG A 283 17.63 0.50 0.75
CA ARG A 283 16.39 -0.26 1.03
C ARG A 283 15.94 -0.13 2.50
N ASP A 284 16.90 -0.10 3.42
CA ASP A 284 16.67 -0.07 4.86
C ASP A 284 16.37 1.35 5.40
N ASP A 285 16.36 2.37 4.54
CA ASP A 285 15.91 3.74 4.88
C ASP A 285 14.39 3.81 4.99
N LEU A 286 13.83 3.04 5.91
CA LEU A 286 12.39 2.83 6.07
C LEU A 286 11.65 4.06 6.59
N ASP A 287 12.34 4.91 7.36
CA ASP A 287 11.79 6.11 7.99
C ASP A 287 12.14 7.40 7.23
N THR A 288 12.92 7.31 6.14
CA THR A 288 13.28 8.45 5.29
C THR A 288 12.29 8.55 4.14
N TRP A 289 11.44 9.57 4.19
CA TRP A 289 10.39 9.80 3.19
C TRP A 289 10.73 10.97 2.26
N VAL A 290 10.49 10.78 0.97
CA VAL A 290 10.69 11.77 -0.07
C VAL A 290 9.40 11.89 -0.88
N GLU A 291 8.89 13.11 -1.00
CA GLU A 291 7.82 13.41 -1.95
C GLU A 291 8.40 13.58 -3.36
N LEU A 292 7.82 12.89 -4.33
CA LEU A 292 8.19 13.00 -5.74
C LEU A 292 7.01 13.57 -6.54
N PRO A 293 7.25 14.50 -7.47
CA PRO A 293 6.24 14.89 -8.44
C PRO A 293 5.95 13.68 -9.35
N ALA A 294 4.68 13.34 -9.49
CA ALA A 294 4.19 12.30 -10.36
C ALA A 294 3.57 12.89 -11.62
N ASP A 295 3.22 12.04 -12.59
CA ASP A 295 2.60 12.50 -13.82
C ASP A 295 1.15 12.98 -13.62
N THR A 296 0.54 13.51 -14.68
CA THR A 296 -0.83 14.06 -14.62
C THR A 296 -1.93 13.02 -14.39
N HIS A 297 -1.61 11.72 -14.40
CA HIS A 297 -2.55 10.65 -14.09
C HIS A 297 -2.64 10.36 -12.59
N TYR A 298 -1.76 10.96 -11.78
CA TYR A 298 -1.82 10.90 -10.32
C TYR A 298 -2.72 12.01 -9.75
N ALA A 299 -3.59 11.62 -8.81
CA ALA A 299 -4.54 12.47 -8.08
C ALA A 299 -4.50 12.12 -6.59
N GLY A 300 -3.38 12.46 -5.95
CA GLY A 300 -3.12 12.27 -4.52
C GLY A 300 -3.46 10.87 -4.02
N ALA A 301 -4.09 10.81 -2.84
CA ALA A 301 -4.45 9.57 -2.15
C ALA A 301 -5.39 8.67 -2.96
N LEU A 302 -6.12 9.18 -3.97
CA LEU A 302 -7.06 8.40 -4.76
C LEU A 302 -6.40 7.58 -5.87
N THR A 303 -5.12 7.84 -6.17
CA THR A 303 -4.30 7.10 -7.13
C THR A 303 -3.14 6.39 -6.48
N GLU A 304 -2.92 6.59 -5.18
CA GLU A 304 -1.94 5.83 -4.41
C GLU A 304 -2.31 4.34 -4.44
N PRO A 305 -1.35 3.41 -4.60
CA PRO A 305 -1.73 2.04 -4.86
C PRO A 305 -2.38 1.37 -3.65
N GLY A 306 -2.17 1.88 -2.43
CA GLY A 306 -2.93 1.43 -1.25
C GLY A 306 -4.44 1.63 -1.38
N TRP A 307 -4.88 2.74 -1.97
CA TRP A 307 -6.29 2.97 -2.27
C TRP A 307 -6.76 2.09 -3.43
N LEU A 308 -5.98 2.03 -4.51
CA LEU A 308 -6.34 1.29 -5.72
C LEU A 308 -6.50 -0.22 -5.49
N LEU A 309 -5.61 -0.82 -4.69
CA LEU A 309 -5.65 -2.24 -4.34
C LEU A 309 -6.78 -2.54 -3.36
N ARG A 310 -7.02 -1.66 -2.38
CA ARG A 310 -8.08 -1.87 -1.40
C ARG A 310 -9.45 -1.84 -2.05
N PHE A 311 -9.64 -0.90 -2.97
CA PHE A 311 -10.88 -0.70 -3.70
C PHE A 311 -10.66 -1.02 -5.17
N THR A 312 -10.59 -2.32 -5.50
CA THR A 312 -10.18 -2.80 -6.83
C THR A 312 -11.08 -2.35 -7.99
N THR A 313 -12.34 -1.99 -7.73
CA THR A 313 -13.29 -1.54 -8.75
C THR A 313 -13.51 -0.03 -8.72
N ASN A 314 -13.73 0.59 -9.89
CA ASN A 314 -14.11 2.01 -9.99
C ASN A 314 -15.33 2.35 -9.11
N ARG A 315 -16.33 1.45 -9.08
CA ARG A 315 -17.52 1.61 -8.23
C ARG A 315 -17.18 1.57 -6.73
N GLY A 316 -16.30 0.66 -6.31
CA GLY A 316 -15.84 0.58 -4.93
C GLY A 316 -15.11 1.84 -4.49
N ARG A 317 -14.21 2.36 -5.34
CA ARG A 317 -13.49 3.63 -5.11
C ARG A 317 -14.45 4.80 -4.97
N ALA A 318 -15.35 4.96 -5.94
CA ALA A 318 -16.33 6.04 -5.91
C ALA A 318 -17.25 5.93 -4.67
N ASN A 319 -17.76 4.74 -4.36
CA ASN A 319 -18.60 4.53 -3.19
C ASN A 319 -17.90 4.91 -1.88
N ARG A 320 -16.63 4.47 -1.70
CA ARG A 320 -15.85 4.85 -0.52
C ARG A 320 -15.62 6.36 -0.46
N PHE A 321 -15.19 6.96 -1.57
CA PHE A 321 -14.92 8.39 -1.62
C PHE A 321 -16.17 9.22 -1.26
N PHE A 322 -17.32 8.89 -1.86
CA PHE A 322 -18.57 9.59 -1.58
C PHE A 322 -19.04 9.40 -0.15
N THR A 323 -18.97 8.18 0.37
CA THR A 323 -19.48 7.86 1.72
C THR A 323 -18.62 8.53 2.79
N GLU A 324 -17.30 8.41 2.70
CA GLU A 324 -16.41 8.82 3.79
C GLU A 324 -15.99 10.27 3.71
N PHE A 325 -15.78 10.80 2.49
CA PHE A 325 -15.25 12.14 2.32
C PHE A 325 -16.34 13.13 1.94
N LEU A 326 -17.37 12.72 1.19
CA LEU A 326 -18.42 13.63 0.71
C LEU A 326 -19.75 13.54 1.46
N CYS A 327 -19.85 12.71 2.49
CA CYS A 327 -21.08 12.49 3.27
C CYS A 327 -22.30 12.14 2.41
N GLY A 328 -22.09 11.34 1.37
CA GLY A 328 -23.13 11.01 0.40
C GLY A 328 -23.09 9.55 -0.04
N GLU A 329 -24.25 9.04 -0.47
CA GLU A 329 -24.31 7.75 -1.14
C GLU A 329 -23.85 7.89 -2.59
N PHE A 330 -23.01 6.98 -3.07
CA PHE A 330 -22.71 6.89 -4.49
C PHE A 330 -23.84 6.18 -5.23
N LEU A 331 -24.68 6.95 -5.91
CA LEU A 331 -25.69 6.43 -6.82
C LEU A 331 -25.11 6.40 -8.24
N PRO A 332 -24.83 5.22 -8.82
CA PRO A 332 -24.38 5.15 -10.19
C PRO A 332 -25.48 5.67 -11.13
N PRO A 333 -25.16 6.52 -12.11
CA PRO A 333 -26.15 7.04 -13.06
C PRO A 333 -26.81 5.89 -13.85
N GLU A 334 -28.10 6.07 -14.15
CA GLU A 334 -28.87 5.13 -14.97
C GLU A 334 -28.25 5.07 -16.38
N GLY A 335 -27.79 3.89 -16.80
CA GLY A 335 -27.07 3.71 -18.07
C GLY A 335 -25.54 3.65 -17.97
N GLY A 336 -24.97 3.76 -16.76
CA GLY A 336 -23.50 3.78 -16.55
C GLY A 336 -22.95 5.21 -16.52
N ILE A 337 -21.65 5.34 -16.22
CA ILE A 337 -20.97 6.65 -16.10
C ILE A 337 -21.00 7.33 -17.48
N MET A 338 -21.98 8.19 -17.71
CA MET A 338 -21.97 9.16 -18.80
C MET A 338 -21.02 10.29 -18.41
N GLU A 339 -20.41 10.97 -19.41
CA GLU A 339 -19.53 12.12 -19.17
C GLU A 339 -20.14 13.03 -18.10
N ILE A 340 -19.35 13.32 -17.06
CA ILE A 340 -19.78 14.03 -15.87
C ILE A 340 -20.31 15.39 -16.31
N ALA A 341 -21.63 15.57 -16.31
CA ALA A 341 -22.26 16.87 -16.52
C ALA A 341 -21.86 17.79 -15.36
N GLU A 342 -21.54 19.05 -15.67
CA GLU A 342 -20.91 20.06 -14.79
C GLU A 342 -21.63 20.36 -13.46
N GLU A 343 -22.80 19.79 -13.21
CA GLU A 343 -23.55 19.93 -11.95
C GLU A 343 -23.21 18.82 -10.95
N ASN A 344 -21.94 18.76 -10.52
CA ASN A 344 -21.58 17.95 -9.35
C ASN A 344 -21.65 18.80 -8.07
N PRO A 345 -22.12 18.24 -6.93
CA PRO A 345 -22.05 18.93 -5.64
C PRO A 345 -20.59 19.28 -5.34
N THR A 346 -20.36 20.52 -4.92
CA THR A 346 -19.02 21.02 -4.60
C THR A 346 -18.27 20.03 -3.67
N PRO A 347 -16.98 19.73 -3.94
CA PRO A 347 -16.15 18.95 -3.03
C PRO A 347 -15.82 19.71 -1.74
N ASP A 348 -16.25 20.97 -1.62
CA ASP A 348 -16.13 21.77 -0.40
C ASP A 348 -16.95 21.18 0.76
N LEU A 349 -16.23 20.55 1.69
CA LEU A 349 -16.80 19.91 2.87
C LEU A 349 -17.37 20.91 3.87
N SER A 350 -16.95 22.18 3.84
CA SER A 350 -17.49 23.19 4.75
C SER A 350 -18.94 23.56 4.43
N GLN A 351 -19.43 23.17 3.25
CA GLN A 351 -20.82 23.41 2.82
C GLN A 351 -21.74 22.22 3.07
N LYS A 352 -21.26 21.14 3.68
CA LYS A 352 -22.05 19.94 3.94
C LYS A 352 -22.41 19.81 5.42
N PRO A 353 -23.66 19.46 5.76
CA PRO A 353 -24.02 19.12 7.12
C PRO A 353 -23.33 17.80 7.48
N VAL A 354 -22.26 17.91 8.29
CA VAL A 354 -21.57 16.91 9.11
C VAL A 354 -21.95 15.44 8.83
N CYS A 355 -20.98 14.65 8.33
CA CYS A 355 -20.84 13.23 8.66
C CYS A 355 -20.49 13.11 10.15
#